data_AF-A0AAW1DTI9-F1
#
_entry.id   AF-A0AAW1DTI9-F1
#
_cell.length_a   1.000
_cell.length_b   1.000
_cell.length_c   1.000
_cell.angle_alpha   90.00
_cell.angle_beta   90.00
_cell.angle_gamma   90.00
#
_symmetry.space_group_name_H-M   'P 1'
#
loop_
_entity.id
_entity.type
_entity.pdbx_description
1 polymer ?
#
loop_
_entity_poly.entity_id
_entity_poly.type
_entity_poly.pdbx_seq_one_letter_code
_entity_poly.pdbx_strand_id
1 'polypeptide(L)'
;MLFVHIIKRGEVEYELAGLSEDKELWYILPPEFKNLNDHKVLIAKPTIKNVVLAIKPINGYRKVGVKIDQNLREEYFDEDENLCYKGSPLEEVNSTIVSNENMSRTEEENFLRQKIIELESKLSKTEVKLHEVEKKFVLDKFDKRQNPIEWLDRYHSECERLNVVTKRRK
;
A
#
# COMPACT_ATOMS: atom_id res chain seq x y z
N MET A 1 27.47 9.73 -12.40
CA MET A 1 26.05 9.57 -12.84
C MET A 1 25.30 9.00 -11.66
N LEU A 2 24.09 9.45 -11.36
CA LEU A 2 23.40 9.04 -10.13
C LEU A 2 21.97 8.60 -10.42
N PHE A 3 21.59 7.45 -9.86
CA PHE A 3 20.22 6.96 -9.84
C PHE A 3 19.61 7.22 -8.48
N VAL A 4 18.34 7.61 -8.47
CA VAL A 4 17.59 7.87 -7.24
C VAL A 4 16.25 7.16 -7.26
N HIS A 5 15.79 6.72 -6.10
CA HIS A 5 14.43 6.24 -5.90
C HIS A 5 13.58 7.32 -5.24
N ILE A 6 12.49 7.70 -5.91
CA ILE A 6 11.47 8.60 -5.35
C ILE A 6 10.23 7.77 -5.03
N ILE A 7 9.73 7.93 -3.81
CA ILE A 7 8.46 7.37 -3.39
C ILE A 7 7.47 8.53 -3.22
N LYS A 8 6.30 8.41 -3.84
CA LYS A 8 5.14 9.25 -3.54
C LYS A 8 4.20 8.49 -2.61
N ARG A 9 3.89 9.06 -1.46
CA ARG A 9 2.84 8.59 -0.53
C ARG A 9 1.74 9.65 -0.45
N GLY A 10 0.48 9.23 -0.58
CA GLY A 10 -0.63 10.18 -0.59
C GLY A 10 -0.51 11.27 -1.68
N GLU A 11 -1.05 12.46 -1.41
CA GLU A 11 -1.11 13.55 -2.40
C GLU A 11 0.13 14.44 -2.42
N VAL A 12 0.74 14.71 -1.26
CA VAL A 12 1.78 15.74 -1.05
C VAL A 12 3.13 15.22 -0.56
N GLU A 13 3.24 13.96 -0.14
CA GLU A 13 4.47 13.44 0.45
C GLU A 13 5.34 12.76 -0.60
N TYR A 14 6.59 13.25 -0.68
CA TYR A 14 7.62 12.71 -1.56
C TYR A 14 8.84 12.37 -0.73
N GLU A 15 9.32 11.14 -0.85
CA GLU A 15 10.51 10.64 -0.19
C GLU A 15 11.60 10.35 -1.22
N LEU A 16 12.82 10.78 -0.94
CA LEU A 16 14.04 10.23 -1.52
C LEU A 16 14.39 8.96 -0.72
N ALA A 17 14.14 7.80 -1.31
CA ALA A 17 14.26 6.52 -0.61
C ALA A 17 15.64 5.88 -0.75
N GLY A 18 16.40 6.22 -1.79
CA GLY A 18 17.75 5.72 -1.93
C GLY A 18 18.47 6.26 -3.17
N LEU A 19 19.78 6.11 -3.15
CA LEU A 19 20.69 6.51 -4.22
C LEU A 19 21.54 5.32 -4.69
N SER A 20 22.02 5.37 -5.92
CA SER A 20 22.87 4.33 -6.49
C SER A 20 23.64 4.87 -7.69
N GLU A 21 24.88 4.44 -7.90
CA GLU A 21 25.67 4.80 -9.08
C GLU A 21 25.43 3.88 -10.28
N ASP A 22 25.06 2.61 -10.03
CA ASP A 22 25.00 1.53 -11.03
C ASP A 22 23.66 0.77 -11.08
N LYS A 23 22.77 1.02 -10.10
CA LYS A 23 21.51 0.29 -9.79
C LYS A 23 21.69 -1.09 -9.17
N GLU A 24 22.91 -1.55 -8.95
CA GLU A 24 23.20 -2.82 -8.29
C GLU A 24 23.26 -2.64 -6.78
N LEU A 25 24.04 -1.66 -6.33
CA LEU A 25 24.21 -1.30 -4.93
C LEU A 25 23.42 -0.02 -4.62
N TRP A 26 22.63 -0.08 -3.54
CA TRP A 26 21.79 1.04 -3.13
C TRP A 26 22.17 1.53 -1.75
N TYR A 27 22.07 2.84 -1.57
CA TYR A 27 22.35 3.53 -0.33
C TYR A 27 21.05 4.18 0.16
N ILE A 28 20.71 3.97 1.43
CA ILE A 28 19.50 4.54 2.02
C ILE A 28 19.81 5.82 2.79
N LEU A 29 18.87 6.76 2.72
CA LEU A 29 18.92 7.94 3.57
C LEU A 29 18.37 7.60 4.96
N PRO A 30 18.94 8.18 6.04
CA PRO A 30 18.32 8.22 7.36
C PRO A 30 16.90 8.80 7.29
N PRO A 31 15.95 8.36 8.15
CA PRO A 31 14.55 8.82 8.14
C PRO A 31 14.38 10.34 8.11
N GLU A 32 15.19 11.07 8.87
CA GLU A 32 15.21 12.54 8.96
C GLU A 32 15.62 13.24 7.67
N PHE A 33 16.25 12.52 6.74
CA PHE A 33 16.70 13.05 5.46
C PHE A 33 15.90 12.52 4.27
N LYS A 34 14.82 11.77 4.49
CA LYS A 34 14.03 11.20 3.39
C LYS A 34 13.14 12.22 2.70
N ASN A 35 12.75 13.32 3.34
CA ASN A 35 11.85 14.28 2.71
C ASN A 35 12.48 14.90 1.47
N LEU A 36 11.90 14.65 0.29
CA LEU A 36 12.45 15.10 -0.99
C LEU A 36 12.58 16.63 -1.03
N ASN A 37 11.71 17.37 -0.35
CA ASN A 37 11.72 18.84 -0.30
C ASN A 37 12.98 19.43 0.32
N ASP A 38 13.69 18.67 1.14
CA ASP A 38 14.95 19.10 1.75
C ASP A 38 16.13 18.99 0.79
N HIS A 39 15.99 18.22 -0.30
CA HIS A 39 17.01 18.01 -1.34
C HIS A 39 16.90 19.06 -2.44
N LYS A 40 17.17 20.33 -2.09
CA LYS A 40 16.94 21.51 -2.97
C LYS A 40 17.65 21.38 -4.32
N VAL A 41 18.89 20.90 -4.33
CA VAL A 41 19.69 20.71 -5.55
C VAL A 41 19.05 19.67 -6.47
N LEU A 42 18.50 18.59 -5.88
CA LEU A 42 17.83 17.52 -6.60
C LEU A 42 16.47 17.97 -7.16
N ILE A 43 15.63 18.62 -6.35
CA ILE A 43 14.33 19.15 -6.78
C ILE A 43 14.47 20.20 -7.89
N ALA A 44 15.56 20.97 -7.89
CA ALA A 44 15.79 21.95 -8.95
C ALA A 44 15.96 21.29 -10.34
N LYS A 45 16.33 20.00 -10.40
CA LYS A 45 16.60 19.28 -11.65
C LYS A 45 15.31 19.08 -12.47
N PRO A 46 15.33 19.39 -13.79
CA PRO A 46 14.16 19.22 -14.65
C PRO A 46 13.58 17.80 -14.62
N THR A 47 14.44 16.78 -14.63
CA THR A 47 14.03 15.37 -14.57
C THR A 47 13.21 15.08 -13.31
N ILE A 48 13.63 15.61 -12.15
CA ILE A 48 12.94 15.41 -10.88
C ILE A 48 11.61 16.16 -10.87
N LYS A 49 11.58 17.42 -11.33
CA LYS A 49 10.34 18.19 -11.45
C LYS A 49 9.30 17.46 -12.29
N ASN A 50 9.71 16.91 -13.43
CA ASN A 50 8.82 16.14 -14.31
C ASN A 50 8.28 14.88 -13.62
N VAL A 51 9.13 14.15 -12.88
CA VAL A 51 8.71 12.98 -12.12
C VAL A 51 7.72 13.35 -11.03
N VAL A 52 8.00 14.38 -10.23
CA VAL A 52 7.13 14.87 -9.16
C VAL A 52 5.75 15.27 -9.68
N LEU A 53 5.69 15.93 -10.85
CA LEU A 53 4.44 16.33 -11.51
C LEU A 53 3.65 15.14 -12.08
N ALA A 54 4.34 14.14 -12.64
CA ALA A 54 3.70 13.03 -13.35
C ALA A 54 3.35 11.84 -12.43
N ILE A 55 4.09 11.65 -11.34
CA ILE A 55 3.91 10.51 -10.46
C ILE A 55 2.58 10.62 -9.70
N LYS A 56 1.71 9.63 -9.92
CA LYS A 56 0.45 9.45 -9.20
C LYS A 56 0.56 8.19 -8.33
N PRO A 57 0.14 8.25 -7.06
CA PRO A 57 0.09 7.06 -6.22
C PRO A 57 -0.93 6.07 -6.80
N ILE A 58 -0.62 4.78 -6.75
CA ILE A 58 -1.54 3.70 -7.13
C ILE A 58 -1.71 2.84 -5.88
N ASN A 59 -2.94 2.68 -5.39
CA ASN A 59 -3.22 1.96 -4.14
C ASN A 59 -2.47 2.51 -2.90
N GLY A 60 -2.23 3.83 -2.84
CA GLY A 60 -1.69 4.52 -1.66
C GLY A 60 -0.23 4.96 -1.78
N TYR A 61 0.57 4.34 -2.65
CA TYR A 61 1.94 4.81 -2.91
C TYR A 61 2.41 4.51 -4.35
N ARG A 62 3.53 5.09 -4.76
CA ARG A 62 4.25 4.68 -5.98
C ARG A 62 5.74 4.96 -5.83
N LYS A 63 6.57 4.02 -6.27
CA LYS A 63 8.04 4.15 -6.32
C LYS A 63 8.51 4.25 -7.77
N VAL A 64 9.43 5.17 -8.04
CA VAL A 64 10.02 5.38 -9.38
C VAL A 64 11.53 5.53 -9.26
N GLY A 65 12.27 4.82 -10.10
CA GLY A 65 13.71 5.01 -10.29
C GLY A 65 13.98 6.07 -11.34
N VAL A 66 14.83 7.04 -11.01
CA VAL A 66 15.14 8.18 -11.88
C VAL A 66 16.63 8.25 -12.10
N LYS A 67 17.04 8.42 -13.36
CA LYS A 67 18.43 8.68 -13.73
C LYS A 67 18.69 10.18 -13.73
N ILE A 68 19.77 10.60 -13.08
CA ILE A 68 20.22 11.99 -13.05
C ILE A 68 21.56 12.09 -13.76
N ASP A 69 21.53 12.76 -14.92
CA ASP A 69 22.68 12.94 -15.81
C ASP A 69 23.55 14.16 -15.44
N GLN A 70 23.15 14.95 -14.43
CA GLN A 70 23.90 16.11 -13.96
C GLN A 70 24.82 15.75 -12.78
N ASN A 71 25.98 16.42 -12.68
CA ASN A 71 26.89 16.24 -11.57
C ASN A 71 26.21 16.68 -10.25
N LEU A 72 26.12 15.74 -9.31
CA LEU A 72 25.57 15.90 -7.97
C LEU A 72 26.63 15.57 -6.91
N ARG A 73 27.90 15.46 -7.31
CA ARG A 73 28.99 15.02 -6.44
C ARG A 73 29.17 15.92 -5.23
N GLU A 74 29.11 17.23 -5.40
CA GLU A 74 29.27 18.19 -4.29
C GLU A 74 28.23 18.01 -3.17
N GLU A 75 27.04 17.49 -3.47
CA GLU A 75 25.96 17.36 -2.47
C GLU A 75 25.87 15.94 -1.88
N TYR A 76 26.17 14.93 -2.68
CA TYR A 76 25.95 13.53 -2.32
C TYR A 76 27.21 12.68 -2.21
N PHE A 77 28.39 13.28 -2.39
CA PHE A 77 29.67 12.60 -2.27
C PHE A 77 30.58 13.39 -1.35
N ASP A 78 31.36 12.67 -0.54
CA ASP A 78 32.44 13.28 0.23
C ASP A 78 33.73 13.39 -0.61
N GLU A 79 34.81 13.85 0.02
CA GLU A 79 36.12 14.01 -0.63
C GLU A 79 36.74 12.67 -1.08
N ASP A 80 36.32 11.56 -0.46
CA ASP A 80 36.79 10.21 -0.73
C ASP A 80 35.91 9.48 -1.77
N GLU A 81 34.98 10.20 -2.40
CA GLU A 81 33.97 9.68 -3.34
C GLU A 81 32.98 8.67 -2.73
N ASN A 82 32.75 8.69 -1.42
CA ASN A 82 31.69 7.89 -0.81
C ASN A 82 30.36 8.62 -0.85
N LEU A 83 29.27 7.87 -1.05
CA LEU A 83 27.91 8.41 -0.98
C LEU A 83 27.60 8.91 0.45
N CYS A 84 27.38 10.20 0.57
CA CYS A 84 27.04 10.87 1.82
C CYS A 84 25.88 11.86 1.61
N TYR A 85 25.31 12.36 2.68
CA TYR A 85 24.42 13.52 2.62
C TYR A 85 24.65 14.37 3.86
N LYS A 86 24.87 15.68 3.66
CA LYS A 86 25.23 16.63 4.74
C LYS A 86 26.41 16.15 5.60
N GLY A 87 27.42 15.54 4.97
CA GLY A 87 28.62 15.02 5.64
C GLY A 87 28.40 13.75 6.46
N SER A 88 27.21 13.13 6.40
CA SER A 88 26.95 11.83 7.01
C SER A 88 27.00 10.73 5.93
N PRO A 89 27.83 9.68 6.09
CA PRO A 89 27.88 8.58 5.13
C PRO A 89 26.56 7.81 5.12
N LEU A 90 26.19 7.27 3.96
CA LEU A 90 24.96 6.51 3.80
C LEU A 90 25.20 5.01 3.94
N GLU A 91 24.21 4.29 4.46
CA GLU A 91 24.30 2.85 4.65
C GLU A 91 23.95 2.09 3.36
N GLU A 92 24.79 1.11 3.04
CA GLU A 92 24.56 0.17 1.95
C GLU A 92 23.42 -0.80 2.29
N VAL A 93 22.55 -1.04 1.31
CA VAL A 93 21.51 -2.05 1.39
C VAL A 93 21.44 -2.86 0.10
N ASN A 94 21.26 -4.16 0.27
CA ASN A 94 21.01 -5.05 -0.86
C ASN A 94 19.77 -4.59 -1.62
N SER A 95 19.85 -4.60 -2.95
CA SER A 95 18.80 -4.12 -3.88
C SER A 95 17.40 -4.71 -3.64
N THR A 96 17.31 -5.88 -3.01
CA THR A 96 16.05 -6.52 -2.61
C THR A 96 15.31 -5.77 -1.48
N ILE A 97 16.02 -5.04 -0.62
CA ILE A 97 15.49 -4.44 0.63
C ILE A 97 14.86 -3.06 0.37
N VAL A 98 15.40 -2.29 -0.58
CA VAL A 98 14.90 -0.94 -0.92
C VAL A 98 13.43 -0.96 -1.41
N SER A 99 12.92 -2.12 -1.79
CA SER A 99 11.58 -2.31 -2.34
C SER A 99 10.46 -2.28 -1.28
N ASN A 100 10.76 -2.57 -0.01
CA ASN A 100 9.71 -2.82 1.00
C ASN A 100 9.88 -2.16 2.37
N GLU A 101 11.00 -1.53 2.70
CA GLU A 101 11.22 -1.06 4.07
C GLU A 101 11.12 0.47 4.15
N ASN A 102 9.92 0.98 4.39
CA ASN A 102 9.68 2.32 4.96
C ASN A 102 8.33 2.41 5.71
N MET A 103 7.79 1.28 6.14
CA MET A 103 7.06 1.24 7.39
C MET A 103 7.91 0.39 8.32
N SER A 104 8.11 0.85 9.55
CA SER A 104 8.45 -0.10 10.61
C SER A 104 7.48 -1.28 10.51
N ARG A 105 7.93 -2.54 10.69
CA ARG A 105 7.01 -3.70 10.76
C ARG A 105 5.81 -3.41 11.65
N THR A 106 6.02 -2.63 12.71
CA THR A 106 4.99 -2.18 13.64
C THR A 106 4.00 -1.19 13.01
N GLU A 107 4.45 -0.27 12.16
CA GLU A 107 3.58 0.70 11.47
C GLU A 107 2.75 0.03 10.37
N GLU A 108 3.33 -0.93 9.63
CA GLU A 108 2.62 -1.70 8.62
C GLU A 108 1.58 -2.62 9.26
N GLU A 109 1.93 -3.29 10.35
CA GLU A 109 0.99 -4.06 11.15
C GLU A 109 -0.14 -3.18 11.70
N ASN A 110 0.16 -1.97 12.19
CA ASN A 110 -0.85 -1.05 12.69
C ASN A 110 -1.77 -0.53 11.58
N PHE A 111 -1.22 -0.19 10.41
CA PHE A 111 -2.01 0.23 9.25
C PHE A 111 -2.93 -0.89 8.77
N LEU A 112 -2.41 -2.11 8.65
CA LEU A 112 -3.19 -3.28 8.24
C LEU A 112 -4.29 -3.60 9.26
N ARG A 113 -3.98 -3.56 10.56
CA ARG A 113 -4.99 -3.73 11.63
C ARG A 113 -6.10 -2.69 11.53
N GLN A 114 -5.74 -1.42 11.34
CA GLN A 114 -6.73 -0.35 11.21
C GLN A 114 -7.61 -0.52 9.96
N LYS A 115 -7.02 -0.95 8.84
CA LYS A 115 -7.73 -1.24 7.58
C LYS A 115 -8.71 -2.41 7.74
N ILE A 116 -8.30 -3.47 8.43
CA ILE A 116 -9.16 -4.63 8.73
C ILE A 116 -10.35 -4.19 9.57
N ILE A 117 -10.13 -3.45 10.66
CA ILE A 117 -11.22 -2.93 11.52
C ILE A 117 -12.18 -2.05 10.72
N GLU A 118 -11.66 -1.17 9.85
CA GLU A 118 -12.49 -0.32 8.99
C GLU A 118 -13.36 -1.16 8.03
N LEU A 119 -12.78 -2.16 7.37
CA LEU A 119 -13.48 -3.04 6.43
C LEU A 119 -14.52 -3.91 7.14
N GLU A 120 -14.20 -4.47 8.31
CA GLU A 120 -15.14 -5.22 9.15
C GLU A 120 -16.30 -4.32 9.61
N SER A 121 -16.03 -3.06 9.95
CA SER A 121 -17.07 -2.09 10.30
C SER A 121 -18.00 -1.74 9.12
N LYS A 122 -17.48 -1.73 7.89
CA LYS A 122 -18.26 -1.50 6.67
C LYS A 122 -19.06 -2.74 6.28
N LEU A 123 -18.48 -3.93 6.44
CA LEU A 123 -19.14 -5.20 6.19
C LEU A 123 -20.30 -5.43 7.18
N SER A 124 -20.09 -5.13 8.47
CA SER A 124 -21.13 -5.25 9.50
C SER A 124 -22.26 -4.22 9.37
N LYS A 125 -22.02 -3.07 8.73
CA LYS A 125 -23.03 -2.03 8.44
C LYS A 125 -23.80 -2.25 7.15
N THR A 126 -23.38 -3.21 6.31
CA THR A 126 -24.16 -3.55 5.13
C THR A 126 -25.35 -4.40 5.59
N GLU A 127 -26.48 -3.74 5.85
CA GLU A 127 -27.76 -4.44 6.00
C GLU A 127 -28.04 -5.19 4.70
N VAL A 128 -27.69 -6.47 4.66
CA VAL A 128 -27.99 -7.33 3.51
C VAL A 128 -29.51 -7.38 3.41
N LYS A 129 -30.05 -6.81 2.33
CA LYS A 129 -31.50 -6.81 2.09
C LYS A 129 -31.96 -8.26 1.95
N LEU A 130 -32.99 -8.66 2.71
CA LEU A 130 -33.52 -10.03 2.70
C LEU A 130 -33.84 -10.55 1.29
N HIS A 131 -34.30 -9.67 0.40
CA HIS A 131 -34.58 -10.01 -0.99
C HIS A 131 -33.34 -10.44 -1.80
N GLU A 132 -32.16 -9.90 -1.47
CA GLU A 132 -30.90 -10.35 -2.11
C GLU A 132 -30.42 -11.70 -1.57
N VAL A 133 -30.76 -11.99 -0.31
CA VAL A 133 -30.50 -13.32 0.30
C VAL A 133 -31.43 -14.36 -0.33
N GLU A 134 -32.73 -14.05 -0.48
CA GLU A 134 -33.72 -14.93 -1.11
C GLU A 134 -33.30 -15.38 -2.52
N LYS A 135 -32.73 -14.46 -3.33
CA LYS A 135 -32.23 -14.80 -4.68
C LYS A 135 -31.08 -15.82 -4.70
N LYS A 136 -30.39 -15.99 -3.57
CA LYS A 136 -29.25 -16.93 -3.46
C LYS A 136 -29.67 -18.32 -2.99
N PHE A 137 -30.94 -18.50 -2.59
CA PHE A 137 -31.45 -19.83 -2.24
C PHE A 137 -31.50 -20.69 -3.49
N VAL A 138 -30.93 -21.88 -3.40
CA VAL A 138 -31.02 -22.92 -4.43
C VAL A 138 -32.10 -23.92 -3.98
N LEU A 139 -33.29 -23.41 -3.70
CA LEU A 139 -34.42 -24.17 -3.22
C LEU A 139 -35.71 -23.63 -3.85
N ASP A 140 -36.48 -24.51 -4.48
CA ASP A 140 -37.77 -24.14 -5.06
C ASP A 140 -38.78 -23.76 -3.97
N LYS A 141 -39.72 -22.88 -4.33
CA LYS A 141 -40.82 -22.51 -3.45
C LYS A 141 -41.66 -23.74 -3.11
N PHE A 142 -42.04 -23.86 -1.85
CA PHE A 142 -42.89 -24.96 -1.39
C PHE A 142 -44.23 -24.97 -2.13
N ASP A 143 -44.53 -26.06 -2.82
CA ASP A 143 -45.70 -26.19 -3.70
C ASP A 143 -46.72 -27.24 -3.22
N LYS A 144 -46.58 -27.70 -1.96
CA LYS A 144 -47.40 -28.75 -1.32
C LYS A 144 -47.29 -30.15 -1.95
N ARG A 145 -46.53 -30.32 -3.05
CA ARG A 145 -46.26 -31.63 -3.66
C ARG A 145 -45.01 -32.28 -3.07
N GLN A 146 -44.14 -31.47 -2.48
CA GLN A 146 -42.92 -31.88 -1.79
C GLN A 146 -43.23 -32.38 -0.36
N ASN A 147 -42.38 -33.27 0.16
CA ASN A 147 -42.44 -33.68 1.57
C ASN A 147 -42.16 -32.47 2.47
N PRO A 148 -43.08 -32.07 3.38
CA PRO A 148 -42.90 -30.90 4.21
C PRO A 148 -41.66 -30.95 5.11
N ILE A 149 -41.30 -32.13 5.63
CA ILE A 149 -40.15 -32.30 6.53
C ILE A 149 -38.86 -32.13 5.74
N GLU A 150 -38.72 -32.84 4.62
CA GLU A 150 -37.52 -32.75 3.78
C GLU A 150 -37.32 -31.35 3.20
N TRP A 151 -38.41 -30.67 2.82
CA TRP A 151 -38.32 -29.30 2.32
C TRP A 151 -37.86 -28.34 3.42
N LEU A 152 -38.37 -28.51 4.64
CA LEU A 152 -37.99 -27.69 5.79
C LEU A 152 -36.52 -27.91 6.16
N ASP A 153 -36.03 -29.15 6.12
CA ASP A 153 -34.62 -29.47 6.37
C ASP A 153 -33.71 -28.78 5.35
N ARG A 154 -34.05 -28.87 4.05
CA ARG A 154 -33.31 -28.17 2.98
C ARG A 154 -33.34 -26.66 3.15
N TYR A 155 -34.48 -26.11 3.56
CA TYR A 155 -34.61 -24.69 3.85
C TYR A 155 -33.69 -24.25 5.00
N HIS A 156 -33.62 -25.04 6.08
CA HIS A 156 -32.69 -24.79 7.18
C HIS A 156 -31.23 -24.86 6.74
N SER A 157 -30.86 -25.87 5.94
CA SER A 157 -29.50 -25.96 5.38
C SER A 157 -29.14 -24.74 4.53
N GLU A 158 -30.07 -24.22 3.73
CA GLU A 158 -29.84 -23.00 2.94
C GLU A 158 -29.71 -21.74 3.82
N CYS A 159 -30.47 -21.66 4.92
CA CYS A 159 -30.33 -20.57 5.90
C CYS A 159 -28.95 -20.60 6.56
N GLU A 160 -28.45 -21.78 6.94
CA GLU A 160 -27.10 -21.96 7.50
C GLU A 160 -26.03 -21.60 6.47
N ARG A 161 -26.15 -22.12 5.23
CA ARG A 161 -25.22 -21.84 4.13
C ARG A 161 -25.08 -20.35 3.85
N LEU A 162 -26.16 -19.58 3.99
CA LEU A 162 -26.20 -18.14 3.75
C LEU A 162 -25.98 -17.31 5.02
N ASN A 163 -25.63 -17.94 6.15
CA ASN A 163 -25.41 -17.29 7.45
C ASN A 163 -26.60 -16.42 7.88
N VAL A 164 -27.83 -16.88 7.62
CA VAL A 164 -29.05 -16.20 8.06
C VAL A 164 -29.25 -16.47 9.55
N VAL A 165 -28.75 -15.57 10.39
CA VAL A 165 -28.89 -15.68 11.84
C VAL A 165 -30.26 -15.14 12.28
N THR A 166 -31.04 -15.96 12.99
CA THR A 166 -32.30 -15.53 13.61
C THR A 166 -32.03 -14.54 14.73
N LYS A 167 -32.16 -13.23 14.46
CA LYS A 167 -32.32 -12.25 15.54
C LYS A 167 -33.73 -12.36 16.10
N ARG A 168 -33.88 -12.94 17.30
CA ARG A 168 -35.13 -12.79 18.06
C ARG A 168 -35.34 -11.29 18.30
N ARG A 169 -36.42 -10.73 17.75
CA ARG A 169 -36.92 -9.43 18.18
C ARG A 169 -37.31 -9.57 19.66
N LYS A 170 -36.70 -8.77 20.53
CA LYS A 170 -37.22 -8.52 21.88
C LYS A 170 -38.51 -7.74 21.77
#